data_AF-D3AUJ7-F1
#
_entry.id   AF-D3AUJ7-F1
#
_cell.length_a   1.000
_cell.length_b   1.000
_cell.length_c   1.000
_cell.angle_alpha   90.00
_cell.angle_beta   90.00
_cell.angle_gamma   90.00
#
_symmetry.space_group_name_H-M   'P 1'
#
loop_
_entity.id
_entity.type
_entity.pdbx_description
1 polymer ?
#
loop_
_entity_poly.entity_id
_entity_poly.type
_entity_poly.pdbx_seq_one_letter_code
_entity_poly.pdbx_strand_id
1 'polypeptide(L)'
;MELSEYLDTVSEQIRCKRARTMVREELENHVQEQAEAYEADGMTVPEAMREAVRQMGDPIETGTALNRIHRPQLEWKFLILVLLLSALGLALQYMTCYTGLFGGFSSDLADYFWKRQCFFTVAGLGVLAAVYIVDYTILGRYPLLLWFGYFAVIFIIANTHTVIMGKVRIYNYLTLFLPLYAGVLYRFRSKGYGAVAVCYLLSFMPFFVGLKTILV
;
A
#
# COMPACT_ATOMS: atom_id res chain seq x y z
N MET A 1 -19.41 -35.03 0.47
CA MET A 1 -18.58 -33.93 -0.04
C MET A 1 -17.15 -34.34 0.17
N GLU A 2 -16.35 -34.28 -0.89
CA GLU A 2 -14.91 -34.59 -0.83
C GLU A 2 -14.14 -33.40 -0.23
N LEU A 3 -12.96 -33.63 0.34
CA LEU A 3 -12.13 -32.57 0.94
C LEU A 3 -11.83 -31.43 -0.03
N SER A 4 -11.51 -31.76 -1.28
CA SER A 4 -11.23 -30.75 -2.31
C SER A 4 -12.44 -29.84 -2.57
N GLU A 5 -13.64 -30.41 -2.63
CA GLU A 5 -14.90 -29.68 -2.84
C GLU A 5 -15.22 -28.77 -1.65
N TYR A 6 -14.98 -29.26 -0.42
CA TYR A 6 -15.10 -28.45 0.79
C TYR A 6 -14.14 -27.25 0.78
N LEU A 7 -12.85 -27.50 0.53
CA LEU A 7 -11.82 -26.45 0.53
C LEU A 7 -12.03 -25.42 -0.58
N ASP A 8 -12.48 -25.85 -1.76
CA ASP A 8 -12.83 -24.96 -2.87
C ASP A 8 -14.00 -24.05 -2.47
N THR A 9 -15.07 -24.64 -1.91
CA THR A 9 -16.26 -23.89 -1.47
C THR A 9 -15.94 -22.86 -0.38
N VAL A 10 -15.14 -23.23 0.63
CA VAL A 10 -14.66 -22.32 1.68
C VAL A 10 -13.81 -21.18 1.09
N SER A 11 -12.89 -21.52 0.18
CA SER A 11 -11.98 -20.56 -0.45
C SER A 11 -12.72 -19.54 -1.31
N GLU A 12 -13.82 -19.92 -1.96
CA GLU A 12 -14.67 -19.03 -2.74
C GLU A 12 -15.33 -17.93 -1.90
N GLN A 13 -15.68 -18.22 -0.64
CA GLN A 13 -16.29 -17.25 0.26
C GLN A 13 -15.31 -16.17 0.75
N ILE A 14 -14.00 -16.45 0.67
CA ILE A 14 -12.94 -15.53 1.13
C ILE A 14 -12.59 -14.56 0.00
N ARG A 15 -12.61 -13.25 0.24
CA ARG A 15 -12.28 -12.25 -0.79
C ARG A 15 -10.77 -12.04 -0.99
N CYS A 16 -10.00 -12.14 0.09
CA CYS A 16 -8.57 -11.85 0.07
C CYS A 16 -7.78 -13.04 -0.50
N LYS A 17 -7.10 -12.86 -1.64
CA LYS A 17 -6.33 -13.94 -2.31
C LYS A 17 -5.27 -14.57 -1.40
N ARG A 18 -4.56 -13.76 -0.62
CA ARG A 18 -3.54 -14.25 0.32
C ARG A 18 -4.17 -15.06 1.46
N ALA A 19 -5.33 -14.61 1.95
CA ALA A 19 -6.06 -15.35 2.98
C ALA A 19 -6.62 -16.67 2.43
N ARG A 20 -7.06 -16.74 1.17
CA ARG A 20 -7.49 -18.00 0.54
C ARG A 20 -6.42 -19.08 0.63
N THR A 21 -5.19 -18.75 0.23
CA THR A 21 -4.09 -19.73 0.23
C THR A 21 -3.74 -20.18 1.64
N MET A 22 -3.61 -19.23 2.58
CA MET A 22 -3.30 -19.53 3.98
C MET A 22 -4.39 -20.38 4.65
N VAL A 23 -5.66 -19.98 4.50
CA VAL A 23 -6.80 -20.69 5.10
C VAL A 23 -6.97 -22.08 4.49
N ARG A 24 -6.75 -22.23 3.18
CA ARG A 24 -6.80 -23.55 2.53
C ARG A 24 -5.77 -24.50 3.13
N GLU A 25 -4.52 -24.05 3.25
CA GLU A 25 -3.43 -24.86 3.81
C GLU A 25 -3.68 -25.22 5.28
N GLU A 26 -4.18 -24.27 6.08
CA GLU A 26 -4.55 -24.51 7.48
C GLU A 26 -5.68 -25.54 7.62
N LEU A 27 -6.76 -25.40 6.84
CA LEU A 27 -7.89 -26.34 6.88
C LEU A 27 -7.53 -27.72 6.34
N GLU A 28 -6.72 -27.79 5.28
CA GLU A 28 -6.23 -29.06 4.73
C GLU A 28 -5.40 -29.82 5.77
N ASN A 29 -4.43 -29.14 6.41
CA ASN A 29 -3.63 -29.74 7.48
C ASN A 29 -4.50 -30.14 8.67
N HIS A 30 -5.46 -29.30 9.06
CA HIS A 30 -6.33 -29.61 10.20
C HIS A 30 -7.24 -30.82 9.95
N VAL A 31 -7.80 -30.96 8.75
CA VAL A 31 -8.60 -32.13 8.38
C VAL A 31 -7.72 -33.38 8.33
N GLN A 32 -6.51 -33.27 7.81
CA GLN A 32 -5.57 -34.39 7.76
C GLN A 32 -5.19 -34.88 9.16
N GLU A 33 -4.87 -33.96 10.08
CA GLU A 33 -4.60 -34.28 11.48
C GLU A 33 -5.79 -34.95 12.17
N GLN A 34 -7.01 -34.48 11.91
CA GLN A 34 -8.23 -35.11 12.44
C GLN A 34 -8.46 -36.51 11.87
N ALA A 35 -8.23 -36.70 10.57
CA ALA A 35 -8.35 -38.00 9.93
C ALA A 35 -7.35 -39.00 10.53
N GLU A 36 -6.10 -38.60 10.74
CA GLU A 36 -5.08 -39.43 11.37
C GLU A 36 -5.46 -39.83 12.81
N ALA A 37 -6.10 -38.93 13.57
CA ALA A 37 -6.62 -39.24 14.89
C ALA A 37 -7.74 -40.31 14.82
N TYR A 38 -8.67 -40.20 13.87
CA TYR A 38 -9.72 -41.20 13.68
C TYR A 38 -9.19 -42.54 13.20
N GLU A 39 -8.14 -42.56 12.38
CA GLU A 39 -7.43 -43.79 11.99
C GLU A 39 -6.79 -44.47 13.20
N ALA A 40 -6.16 -43.69 14.09
CA ALA A 40 -5.60 -44.20 15.34
C ALA A 40 -6.67 -44.78 16.28
N ASP A 41 -7.88 -44.21 16.26
CA ASP A 41 -9.06 -44.72 16.98
C ASP A 41 -9.73 -45.93 16.29
N GLY A 42 -9.16 -46.42 15.18
CA GLY A 42 -9.54 -47.67 14.51
C GLY A 42 -10.48 -47.51 13.33
N MET A 43 -10.74 -46.29 12.84
CA MET A 43 -11.48 -46.08 11.59
C MET A 43 -10.61 -46.41 10.37
N THR A 44 -11.25 -46.81 9.27
CA THR A 44 -10.54 -46.96 8.00
C THR A 44 -10.20 -45.59 7.40
N VAL A 45 -9.06 -45.45 6.73
CA VAL A 45 -8.60 -44.22 6.04
C VAL A 45 -9.73 -43.47 5.29
N PRO A 46 -10.52 -44.12 4.40
CA PRO A 46 -11.59 -43.42 3.68
C PRO A 46 -12.81 -43.06 4.53
N GLU A 47 -13.01 -43.68 5.69
CA GLU A 47 -14.06 -43.32 6.65
C GLU A 47 -13.60 -42.18 7.56
N ALA A 48 -12.36 -42.24 8.05
CA ALA A 48 -11.72 -41.20 8.85
C ALA A 48 -11.70 -39.84 8.14
N MET A 49 -11.31 -39.82 6.85
CA MET A 49 -11.32 -38.59 6.04
C MET A 49 -12.74 -38.02 5.86
N ARG A 50 -13.73 -38.88 5.58
CA ARG A 50 -15.13 -38.44 5.43
C ARG A 50 -15.69 -37.90 6.73
N GLU A 51 -15.35 -38.51 7.86
CA GLU A 51 -15.78 -38.06 9.17
C GLU A 51 -15.11 -36.74 9.56
N ALA A 52 -13.81 -36.58 9.30
CA ALA A 52 -13.09 -35.33 9.52
C ALA A 52 -13.69 -34.16 8.71
N VAL A 53 -13.97 -34.36 7.42
CA VAL A 53 -14.67 -33.35 6.60
C VAL A 53 -16.08 -33.07 7.12
N ARG A 54 -16.80 -34.09 7.62
CA ARG A 54 -18.15 -33.90 8.18
C ARG A 54 -18.13 -33.05 9.44
N GLN A 55 -17.13 -33.20 10.30
CA GLN A 55 -16.96 -32.42 11.54
C GLN A 55 -16.61 -30.95 11.26
N MET A 56 -16.05 -30.63 10.09
CA MET A 56 -15.78 -29.24 9.67
C MET A 56 -17.06 -28.41 9.41
N GLY A 57 -18.23 -29.05 9.35
CA GLY A 57 -19.52 -28.36 9.22
C GLY A 57 -19.81 -27.79 7.84
N ASP A 58 -20.61 -26.72 7.77
CA ASP A 58 -21.00 -26.07 6.52
C ASP A 58 -19.83 -25.22 5.95
N PRO A 59 -19.33 -25.52 4.73
CA PRO A 59 -18.26 -24.74 4.11
C PRO A 59 -18.63 -23.27 3.86
N ILE A 60 -19.91 -22.96 3.65
CA ILE A 60 -20.35 -21.58 3.41
C ILE A 60 -20.29 -20.77 4.71
N GLU A 61 -20.79 -21.33 5.81
CA GLU A 61 -20.74 -20.69 7.13
C GLU A 61 -19.28 -20.49 7.58
N THR A 62 -18.46 -21.54 7.49
CA THR A 62 -17.04 -21.49 7.83
C THR A 62 -16.29 -20.48 6.97
N GLY A 63 -16.51 -20.48 5.65
CA GLY A 63 -15.87 -19.52 4.74
C GLY A 63 -16.29 -18.07 4.98
N THR A 64 -17.56 -17.81 5.31
CA THR A 64 -18.03 -16.45 5.61
C THR A 64 -17.49 -15.93 6.94
N ALA A 65 -17.40 -16.79 7.97
CA ALA A 65 -16.78 -16.47 9.25
C ALA A 65 -15.28 -16.16 9.08
N LEU A 66 -14.54 -16.99 8.35
CA LEU A 66 -13.12 -16.80 8.07
C LEU A 66 -12.86 -15.55 7.24
N ASN A 67 -13.71 -15.25 6.25
CA ASN A 67 -13.65 -14.01 5.47
C ASN A 67 -13.84 -12.77 6.34
N ARG A 68 -14.66 -12.82 7.39
CA ARG A 68 -14.88 -11.69 8.31
C ARG A 68 -13.61 -11.36 9.11
N ILE A 69 -12.88 -12.36 9.56
CA ILE A 69 -11.65 -12.20 10.35
C ILE A 69 -10.49 -11.75 9.45
N HIS A 70 -10.40 -12.30 8.23
CA HIS A 70 -9.31 -12.04 7.29
C HIS A 70 -9.57 -10.88 6.31
N ARG A 71 -10.60 -10.06 6.54
CA ARG A 71 -10.87 -8.91 5.68
C ARG A 71 -9.77 -7.85 5.87
N PRO A 72 -9.07 -7.42 4.79
CA PRO A 72 -8.22 -6.24 4.88
C PRO A 72 -9.10 -5.05 5.25
N GLN A 73 -8.92 -4.55 6.47
CA GLN A 73 -9.68 -3.41 6.98
C GLN A 73 -9.17 -2.15 6.28
N LEU A 74 -9.86 -1.79 5.20
CA LEU A 74 -9.86 -0.43 4.69
C LEU A 74 -10.26 0.50 5.85
N GLU A 75 -9.36 1.34 6.34
CA GLU A 75 -9.69 2.39 7.30
C GLU A 75 -10.44 3.52 6.57
N TRP A 76 -11.72 3.29 6.24
CA TRP A 76 -12.59 4.25 5.53
C TRP A 76 -12.64 5.62 6.19
N LYS A 77 -12.45 5.67 7.52
CA LYS A 77 -12.33 6.91 8.29
C LYS A 77 -11.19 7.80 7.78
N PHE A 78 -10.08 7.21 7.37
CA PHE A 78 -8.95 7.95 6.80
C PHE A 78 -9.28 8.55 5.43
N LEU A 79 -9.97 7.80 4.56
CA LEU A 79 -10.42 8.32 3.26
C LEU A 79 -11.38 9.50 3.41
N ILE A 80 -12.33 9.41 4.36
CA ILE A 80 -13.25 10.50 4.69
C ILE A 80 -12.47 11.72 5.18
N LEU A 81 -11.49 11.53 6.07
CA LEU A 81 -10.65 12.62 6.57
C LEU A 81 -9.88 13.32 5.46
N VAL A 82 -9.27 12.57 4.54
CA VAL A 82 -8.53 13.13 3.39
C VAL A 82 -9.47 13.94 2.49
N LEU A 83 -10.68 13.44 2.22
CA LEU A 83 -11.67 14.14 1.41
C LEU A 83 -12.12 15.46 2.09
N LEU A 84 -12.37 15.42 3.40
CA LEU A 84 -12.75 16.60 4.18
C LEU A 84 -11.64 17.66 4.19
N LEU A 85 -10.39 17.26 4.42
CA LEU A 85 -9.24 18.17 4.39
C LEU A 85 -9.02 18.76 3.00
N SER A 86 -9.22 17.96 1.94
CA SER A 86 -9.11 18.43 0.55
C SER A 86 -10.21 19.45 0.23
N ALA A 87 -11.44 19.20 0.65
CA ALA A 87 -12.56 20.12 0.49
C ALA A 87 -12.34 21.42 1.28
N LEU A 88 -11.85 21.33 2.52
CA LEU A 88 -11.50 22.50 3.34
C LEU A 88 -10.39 23.33 2.68
N GLY A 89 -9.36 22.69 2.15
CA GLY A 89 -8.28 23.36 1.41
C GLY A 89 -8.80 24.11 0.17
N LEU A 90 -9.70 23.49 -0.60
CA LEU A 90 -10.36 24.14 -1.73
C LEU A 90 -11.23 25.31 -1.29
N ALA A 91 -11.99 25.18 -0.20
CA ALA A 91 -12.81 26.27 0.33
C ALA A 91 -11.95 27.47 0.77
N LEU A 92 -10.84 27.22 1.48
CA LEU A 92 -9.91 28.28 1.87
C LEU A 92 -9.25 28.95 0.66
N GLN A 93 -8.88 28.18 -0.36
CA GLN A 93 -8.34 28.74 -1.60
C GLN A 93 -9.38 29.59 -2.34
N TYR A 94 -10.63 29.12 -2.39
CA TYR A 94 -11.75 29.85 -3.01
C TYR A 94 -11.96 31.20 -2.33
N MET A 95 -12.03 31.20 -0.99
CA MET A 95 -12.14 32.44 -0.21
C MET A 95 -10.95 33.37 -0.48
N THR A 96 -9.73 32.84 -0.49
CA THR A 96 -8.54 33.66 -0.75
C THR A 96 -8.55 34.30 -2.14
N CYS A 97 -8.97 33.55 -3.17
CA CYS A 97 -8.99 34.02 -4.55
C CYS A 97 -10.15 34.98 -4.86
N TYR A 98 -11.36 34.69 -4.38
CA TYR A 98 -12.57 35.42 -4.78
C TYR A 98 -13.14 36.37 -3.73
N THR A 99 -12.92 36.12 -2.43
CA THR A 99 -13.41 37.02 -1.37
C THR A 99 -12.36 38.00 -0.88
N GLY A 100 -11.12 37.88 -1.35
CA GLY A 100 -10.04 38.85 -1.08
C GLY A 100 -9.55 38.84 0.37
N LEU A 101 -9.88 37.80 1.14
CA LEU A 101 -9.61 37.70 2.58
C LEU A 101 -8.12 37.90 2.96
N PHE A 102 -7.20 37.70 2.00
CA PHE A 102 -5.75 37.88 2.15
C PHE A 102 -5.13 38.75 1.03
N GLY A 103 -5.81 39.82 0.63
CA GLY A 103 -5.26 40.84 -0.27
C GLY A 103 -5.79 40.83 -1.70
N GLY A 104 -6.61 39.84 -2.08
CA GLY A 104 -7.31 39.77 -3.37
C GLY A 104 -6.39 39.63 -4.58
N PHE A 105 -6.81 38.83 -5.55
CA PHE A 105 -6.15 38.77 -6.86
C PHE A 105 -7.02 39.51 -7.88
N SER A 106 -6.43 39.97 -8.99
CA SER A 106 -7.25 40.35 -10.14
C SER A 106 -8.08 39.15 -10.61
N SER A 107 -9.23 39.41 -11.24
CA SER A 107 -10.17 38.36 -11.69
C SER A 107 -9.48 37.27 -12.51
N ASP A 108 -8.56 37.65 -13.41
CA ASP A 108 -7.82 36.71 -14.26
C ASP A 108 -6.83 35.85 -13.47
N LEU A 109 -6.15 36.44 -12.48
CA LEU A 109 -5.22 35.72 -11.60
C LEU A 109 -5.98 34.77 -10.66
N ALA A 110 -7.13 35.20 -10.12
CA ALA A 110 -7.99 34.38 -9.29
C ALA A 110 -8.48 33.12 -10.03
N ASP A 111 -8.96 33.30 -11.27
CA ASP A 111 -9.41 32.19 -12.12
C ASP A 111 -8.29 31.22 -12.47
N TYR A 112 -7.09 31.72 -12.76
CA TYR A 112 -5.93 30.88 -13.05
C TYR A 112 -5.53 30.03 -11.82
N PHE A 113 -5.39 30.65 -10.65
CA PHE A 113 -5.01 29.94 -9.43
C PHE A 113 -6.08 28.93 -8.99
N TRP A 114 -7.35 29.29 -9.14
CA TRP A 114 -8.48 28.41 -8.82
C TRP A 114 -8.48 27.15 -9.70
N LYS A 115 -8.45 27.32 -11.03
CA LYS A 115 -8.41 26.19 -11.98
C LYS A 115 -7.21 25.28 -11.72
N ARG A 116 -6.05 25.87 -11.46
CA ARG A 116 -4.83 25.14 -11.15
C ARG A 116 -4.95 24.33 -9.86
N GLN A 117 -5.50 24.91 -8.80
CA GLN A 117 -5.68 24.22 -7.52
C GLN A 117 -6.65 23.04 -7.63
N CYS A 118 -7.78 23.24 -8.32
CA CYS A 118 -8.75 22.17 -8.57
C CYS A 118 -8.11 21.01 -9.33
N PHE A 119 -7.35 21.30 -10.40
CA PHE A 119 -6.66 20.28 -11.18
C PHE A 119 -5.68 19.48 -10.32
N PHE A 120 -4.81 20.12 -9.54
CA PHE A 120 -3.85 19.42 -8.70
C PHE A 120 -4.51 18.62 -7.57
N THR A 121 -5.61 19.10 -7.00
CA THR A 121 -6.35 18.37 -5.95
C THR A 121 -6.99 17.10 -6.50
N VAL A 122 -7.64 17.19 -7.68
CA VAL A 122 -8.23 16.02 -8.35
C VAL A 122 -7.16 15.04 -8.80
N ALA A 123 -6.06 15.53 -9.40
CA ALA A 123 -4.94 14.69 -9.80
C ALA A 123 -4.32 13.97 -8.59
N GLY A 124 -4.13 14.68 -7.47
CA GLY A 124 -3.61 14.10 -6.22
C GLY A 124 -4.51 13.01 -5.64
N LEU A 125 -5.83 13.23 -5.61
CA LEU A 125 -6.80 12.21 -5.21
C LEU A 125 -6.80 11.00 -6.14
N GLY A 126 -6.64 11.22 -7.45
CA GLY A 126 -6.48 10.15 -8.44
C GLY A 126 -5.23 9.30 -8.18
N VAL A 127 -4.09 9.95 -7.89
CA VAL A 127 -2.84 9.25 -7.51
C VAL A 127 -3.03 8.47 -6.21
N LEU A 128 -3.68 9.05 -5.20
CA LEU A 128 -3.99 8.35 -3.95
C LEU A 128 -4.84 7.11 -4.19
N ALA A 129 -5.88 7.21 -5.00
CA ALA A 129 -6.73 6.08 -5.36
C ALA A 129 -5.95 5.00 -6.13
N ALA A 130 -5.08 5.39 -7.05
CA ALA A 130 -4.21 4.44 -7.76
C ALA A 130 -3.27 3.71 -6.79
N VAL A 131 -2.58 4.44 -5.90
CA VAL A 131 -1.72 3.85 -4.85
C VAL A 131 -2.51 2.92 -3.94
N TYR A 132 -3.78 3.23 -3.68
CA TYR A 132 -4.66 2.41 -2.88
C TYR A 132 -4.99 1.05 -3.53
N ILE A 133 -5.17 1.03 -4.85
CA ILE A 133 -5.49 -0.17 -5.62
C ILE A 133 -4.23 -1.02 -5.87
N VAL A 134 -3.07 -0.38 -5.96
CA VAL A 134 -1.79 -1.06 -6.17
C VAL A 134 -1.42 -1.88 -4.94
N ASP A 135 -1.22 -3.18 -5.15
CA ASP A 135 -0.75 -4.08 -4.09
C ASP A 135 0.60 -3.61 -3.52
N TYR A 136 0.61 -3.25 -2.24
CA TYR A 136 1.81 -2.81 -1.52
C TYR A 136 2.92 -3.89 -1.48
N THR A 137 2.61 -5.13 -1.83
CA THR A 137 3.58 -6.23 -1.99
C THR A 137 4.64 -5.92 -3.06
N ILE A 138 4.34 -5.03 -4.02
CA ILE A 138 5.29 -4.58 -5.05
C ILE A 138 6.46 -3.80 -4.41
N LEU A 139 6.20 -3.01 -3.36
CA LEU A 139 7.26 -2.29 -2.64
C LEU A 139 8.27 -3.26 -2.00
N GLY A 140 7.80 -4.42 -1.52
CA GLY A 140 8.66 -5.46 -0.96
C GLY A 140 9.40 -6.30 -2.01
N ARG A 141 8.79 -6.52 -3.18
CA ARG A 141 9.35 -7.37 -4.24
C ARG A 141 10.46 -6.68 -5.05
N TYR A 142 10.34 -5.38 -5.32
CA TYR A 142 11.30 -4.63 -6.15
C TYR A 142 11.79 -3.30 -5.54
N PRO A 143 12.26 -3.26 -4.27
CA PRO A 143 12.60 -2.01 -3.59
C PRO A 143 13.80 -1.29 -4.23
N LEU A 144 14.81 -2.02 -4.74
CA LEU A 144 15.95 -1.38 -5.41
C LEU A 144 15.55 -0.73 -6.74
N LEU A 145 14.66 -1.35 -7.52
CA LEU A 145 14.20 -0.78 -8.78
C LEU A 145 13.41 0.51 -8.54
N LEU A 146 12.51 0.50 -7.55
CA LEU A 146 11.76 1.69 -7.13
C LEU A 146 12.70 2.79 -6.60
N TRP A 147 13.74 2.41 -5.86
CA TRP A 147 14.73 3.35 -5.34
C TRP A 147 15.55 4.03 -6.44
N PHE A 148 16.08 3.26 -7.40
CA PHE A 148 16.81 3.83 -8.54
C PHE A 148 15.91 4.65 -9.46
N GLY A 149 14.65 4.20 -9.68
CA GLY A 149 13.67 4.96 -10.45
C GLY A 149 13.35 6.32 -9.80
N TYR A 150 13.11 6.32 -8.48
CA TYR A 150 12.89 7.54 -7.71
C TYR A 150 14.11 8.48 -7.77
N PHE A 151 15.32 7.93 -7.63
CA PHE A 151 16.55 8.72 -7.72
C PHE A 151 16.74 9.33 -9.13
N ALA A 152 16.48 8.56 -10.19
CA ALA A 152 16.57 9.06 -11.56
C ALA A 152 15.58 10.19 -11.82
N VAL A 153 14.33 10.06 -11.35
CA VAL A 153 13.31 11.12 -11.46
C VAL A 153 13.75 12.38 -10.73
N ILE A 154 14.24 12.25 -9.49
CA ILE A 154 14.75 13.39 -8.72
C ILE A 154 15.96 14.04 -9.41
N PHE A 155 16.86 13.23 -9.94
CA PHE A 155 18.03 13.73 -10.65
C PHE A 155 17.62 14.51 -11.90
N ILE A 156 16.65 14.03 -12.67
CA ILE A 156 16.12 14.74 -13.84
C ILE A 156 15.49 16.08 -13.41
N ILE A 157 14.61 16.05 -12.40
CA ILE A 157 13.94 17.24 -11.86
C ILE A 157 14.97 18.29 -11.37
N ALA A 158 16.01 17.83 -10.67
CA ALA A 158 17.07 18.71 -10.16
C ALA A 158 17.88 19.40 -11.27
N ASN A 159 17.92 18.85 -12.49
CA ASN A 159 18.64 19.43 -13.62
C ASN A 159 17.73 20.16 -14.62
N THR A 160 16.42 19.91 -14.62
CA THR A 160 15.47 20.57 -15.55
C THR A 160 14.73 21.76 -14.94
N HIS A 161 14.54 21.80 -13.61
CA HIS A 161 13.89 22.94 -12.99
C HIS A 161 14.79 24.17 -13.02
N THR A 162 14.32 25.22 -13.70
CA THR A 162 14.88 26.56 -13.59
C THR A 162 14.76 27.04 -12.15
N VAL A 163 15.83 27.66 -11.67
CA VAL A 163 15.92 28.27 -10.35
C VAL A 163 14.92 29.42 -10.27
N ILE A 164 13.68 29.14 -9.83
CA ILE A 164 12.67 30.19 -9.58
C ILE A 164 12.99 30.77 -8.20
N MET A 165 13.55 32.00 -8.17
CA MET A 165 13.95 32.72 -6.95
C MET A 165 15.01 32.02 -6.08
N GLY A 166 16.10 31.53 -6.68
CA GLY A 166 17.28 31.05 -5.93
C GLY A 166 17.08 29.80 -5.07
N LYS A 167 15.94 29.11 -5.17
CA LYS A 167 15.63 27.92 -4.35
C LYS A 167 14.93 26.86 -5.18
N VAL A 168 15.58 25.72 -5.39
CA VAL A 168 14.86 24.55 -5.93
C VAL A 168 14.00 23.97 -4.81
N ARG A 169 12.69 23.86 -5.06
CA ARG A 169 11.72 23.26 -4.13
C ARG A 169 11.79 21.72 -4.16
N ILE A 170 12.96 21.17 -3.85
CA ILE A 170 13.21 19.72 -3.82
C ILE A 170 12.60 19.04 -2.59
N TYR A 171 12.32 19.79 -1.52
CA TYR A 171 11.83 19.28 -0.24
C TYR A 171 10.56 18.42 -0.35
N ASN A 172 9.64 18.76 -1.25
CA ASN A 172 8.40 18.00 -1.44
C ASN A 172 8.67 16.58 -1.95
N TYR A 173 9.71 16.41 -2.77
CA TYR A 173 10.07 15.11 -3.34
C TYR A 173 10.81 14.22 -2.34
N LEU A 174 11.50 14.82 -1.35
CA LEU A 174 12.21 14.08 -0.29
C LEU A 174 11.26 13.30 0.65
N THR A 175 9.97 13.64 0.70
CA THR A 175 9.00 12.91 1.54
C THR A 175 8.84 11.45 1.13
N LEU A 176 8.94 11.14 -0.17
CA LEU A 176 8.89 9.78 -0.72
C LEU A 176 10.15 8.95 -0.44
N PHE A 177 11.24 9.58 -0.02
CA PHE A 177 12.47 8.87 0.36
C PHE A 177 12.22 7.92 1.54
N LEU A 178 11.49 8.37 2.56
CA LEU A 178 11.30 7.63 3.80
C LEU A 178 10.65 6.25 3.58
N PRO A 179 9.49 6.12 2.90
CA PRO A 179 8.87 4.80 2.68
C PRO A 179 9.69 3.91 1.73
N LEU A 180 10.35 4.49 0.71
CA LEU A 180 11.17 3.71 -0.22
C LEU A 180 12.45 3.19 0.45
N TYR A 181 13.10 4.01 1.27
CA TYR A 181 14.26 3.61 2.05
C TYR A 181 13.91 2.54 3.09
N ALA A 182 12.75 2.66 3.75
CA ALA A 182 12.23 1.61 4.62
C ALA A 182 12.04 0.27 3.88
N GLY A 183 11.55 0.30 2.63
CA GLY A 183 11.46 -0.89 1.78
C GLY A 183 12.82 -1.50 1.43
N VAL A 184 13.83 -0.66 1.16
CA VAL A 184 15.22 -1.12 0.95
C VAL A 184 15.78 -1.78 2.22
N LEU A 185 15.62 -1.16 3.39
CA LEU A 185 16.05 -1.72 4.68
C LEU A 185 15.40 -3.09 4.94
N TYR A 186 14.09 -3.22 4.66
CA TYR A 186 13.37 -4.48 4.87
C TYR A 186 13.96 -5.64 4.03
N ARG A 187 14.31 -5.39 2.76
CA ARG A 187 14.94 -6.40 1.88
C ARG A 187 16.32 -6.85 2.38
N PHE A 188 17.04 -5.95 3.04
CA PHE A 188 18.40 -6.19 3.50
C PHE A 188 18.47 -6.71 4.96
N ARG A 189 17.32 -6.86 5.63
CA ARG A 189 17.22 -7.29 7.05
C ARG A 189 17.94 -8.60 7.38
N SER A 190 17.96 -9.57 6.46
CA SER A 190 18.54 -10.89 6.71
C SER A 190 19.97 -11.07 6.18
N LYS A 191 20.57 -10.03 5.59
CA LYS A 191 21.84 -10.14 4.84
C LYS A 191 23.05 -9.54 5.55
N GLY A 192 23.29 -9.91 6.82
CA GLY A 192 24.56 -9.66 7.53
C GLY A 192 25.09 -8.22 7.53
N TYR A 193 26.35 -8.03 7.95
CA TYR A 193 26.97 -6.70 8.09
C TYR A 193 27.24 -5.98 6.76
N GLY A 194 27.47 -6.73 5.67
CA GLY A 194 27.71 -6.14 4.34
C GLY A 194 26.49 -5.41 3.77
N ALA A 195 25.27 -5.85 4.12
CA ALA A 195 24.06 -5.16 3.70
C ALA A 195 23.86 -3.82 4.42
N VAL A 196 24.32 -3.71 5.67
CA VAL A 196 24.28 -2.45 6.43
C VAL A 196 25.15 -1.38 5.77
N ALA A 197 26.35 -1.75 5.30
CA ALA A 197 27.23 -0.83 4.58
C ALA A 197 26.58 -0.31 3.27
N VAL A 198 25.91 -1.18 2.52
CA VAL A 198 25.17 -0.79 1.30
C VAL A 198 24.00 0.13 1.63
N CYS A 199 23.24 -0.13 2.69
CA CYS A 199 22.15 0.74 3.13
C CYS A 199 22.65 2.13 3.57
N TYR A 200 23.81 2.21 4.22
CA TYR A 200 24.46 3.48 4.56
C TYR A 200 24.89 4.24 3.29
N LEU A 201 25.53 3.57 2.32
CA LEU A 201 25.92 4.21 1.06
C LEU A 201 24.71 4.75 0.29
N LEU A 202 23.62 3.99 0.23
CA LEU A 202 22.38 4.43 -0.42
C LEU A 202 21.76 5.64 0.29
N SER A 203 21.89 5.77 1.61
CA SER A 203 21.38 6.92 2.35
C SER A 203 22.09 8.25 2.01
N PHE A 204 23.31 8.19 1.48
CA PHE A 204 24.09 9.37 1.10
C PHE A 204 23.68 9.96 -0.25
N MET A 205 23.11 9.18 -1.18
CA MET A 205 22.75 9.67 -2.52
C MET A 205 21.77 10.87 -2.51
N PRO A 206 20.67 10.86 -1.71
CA PRO A 206 19.77 12.01 -1.59
C PRO A 206 20.44 13.24 -0.96
N PHE A 207 21.41 13.03 -0.06
CA PHE A 207 22.15 14.12 0.59
C PHE A 207 22.96 14.93 -0.42
N PHE A 208 23.59 14.27 -1.40
CA PHE A 208 24.31 14.96 -2.48
C PHE A 208 23.40 15.81 -3.36
N VAL A 209 22.20 15.33 -3.67
CA VAL A 209 21.21 16.11 -4.43
C VAL A 209 20.74 17.31 -3.61
N GLY A 210 20.45 17.12 -2.32
CA GLY A 210 20.09 18.21 -1.40
C GLY A 210 21.20 19.28 -1.28
N LEU A 211 22.46 18.88 -1.17
CA LEU A 211 23.60 19.79 -1.04
C LEU A 211 23.79 20.66 -2.29
N LYS A 212 23.70 20.06 -3.49
CA LYS A 212 23.76 20.78 -4.78
C LYS A 212 22.65 21.83 -4.88
N THR A 213 21.53 21.60 -4.22
CA THR A 213 20.37 22.48 -4.21
C THR A 213 20.52 23.70 -3.29
N ILE A 214 21.33 23.58 -2.24
CA ILE A 214 21.58 24.64 -1.25
C ILE A 214 22.75 25.54 -1.68
N LEU A 215 23.69 24.99 -2.46
CA LEU A 215 24.91 25.67 -2.91
C LEU A 215 24.75 26.49 -4.21
N VAL A 216 23.59 26.39 -4.89
CA VAL A 216 23.23 27.14 -6.10
C VAL A 216 22.16 28.18 -5.75
#